data_AF-A0A401VUG0-F1
#
_entry.id   AF-A0A401VUG0-F1
#
_cell.length_a   1.000
_cell.length_b   1.000
_cell.length_c   1.000
_cell.angle_alpha   90.00
_cell.angle_beta   90.00
_cell.angle_gamma   90.00
#
_symmetry.space_group_name_H-M   'P 1'
#
loop_
_entity.id
_entity.type
_entity.pdbx_description
1 polymer ?
#
loop_
_entity_poly.entity_id
_entity_poly.type
_entity_poly.pdbx_seq_one_letter_code
_entity_poly.pdbx_strand_id
1 'polypeptide(L)'
;MQRRDCRLAQTRYLAAGRQGQWEVAPHPWNVLKGLVAACFVAQGQTDRWQTVTTAYAQVKGYSTGSCKYRAAFRVLEELALFRIRHPDGKVVFGAAPAGRNACPNGITDHSSTTVYQGGDFFISGTWPVPVSVYFNNRKVPFQAGDPNDRCCHKGILPVEVPADLPLGKAQVSLRGDGNAFRLDGPTVTVLRPQSSP
;
A
#
# COMPACT_ATOMS: atom_id res chain seq x y z
N MET A 1 -5.63 -14.33 9.89
CA MET A 1 -6.82 -13.53 10.27
C MET A 1 -6.36 -12.12 10.66
N GLN A 2 -6.79 -11.07 9.95
CA GLN A 2 -6.62 -9.69 10.45
C GLN A 2 -7.49 -9.55 11.71
N ARG A 3 -6.87 -9.31 12.88
CA ARG A 3 -7.61 -9.02 14.12
C ARG A 3 -8.40 -7.73 13.90
N ARG A 4 -9.73 -7.79 14.08
CA ARG A 4 -10.66 -6.65 14.00
C ARG A 4 -10.51 -5.76 15.23
N ASP A 5 -9.33 -5.17 15.40
CA ASP A 5 -9.01 -4.37 16.57
C ASP A 5 -9.26 -2.88 16.28
N CYS A 6 -10.51 -2.46 16.44
CA CYS A 6 -10.91 -1.05 16.29
C CYS A 6 -10.16 -0.13 17.27
N ARG A 7 -9.78 -0.63 18.45
CA ARG A 7 -8.98 0.14 19.42
C ARG A 7 -7.57 0.37 18.90
N LEU A 8 -6.92 -0.65 18.34
CA LEU A 8 -5.61 -0.48 17.70
C LEU A 8 -5.67 0.54 16.56
N ALA A 9 -6.71 0.49 15.72
CA ALA A 9 -6.91 1.46 14.65
C ALA A 9 -7.08 2.89 15.20
N GLN A 10 -7.86 3.06 16.26
CA GLN A 10 -8.05 4.35 16.93
C GLN A 10 -6.75 4.87 17.56
N THR A 11 -6.00 4.02 18.27
CA THR A 11 -4.71 4.40 18.86
C THR A 11 -3.73 4.85 17.79
N ARG A 12 -3.65 4.14 16.66
CA ARG A 12 -2.78 4.54 15.54
C ARG A 12 -3.22 5.85 14.89
N TYR A 13 -4.52 6.04 14.69
CA TYR A 13 -5.07 7.31 14.22
C TYR A 13 -4.69 8.49 15.13
N LEU A 14 -4.90 8.34 16.44
CA LEU A 14 -4.59 9.39 17.42
C LEU A 14 -3.08 9.63 17.58
N ALA A 15 -2.26 8.59 17.43
CA ALA A 15 -0.80 8.72 17.48
C ALA A 15 -0.27 9.49 16.26
N ALA A 16 -0.73 9.16 15.06
CA ALA A 16 -0.30 9.82 13.83
C ALA A 16 -0.83 11.26 13.68
N GLY A 17 -1.97 11.60 14.31
CA GLY A 17 -2.57 12.93 14.24
C GLY A 17 -1.91 14.01 15.10
N ARG A 18 -0.92 13.69 15.94
CA ARG A 18 -0.37 14.63 16.94
C ARG A 18 0.62 15.69 16.40
N GLN A 19 1.04 15.61 15.12
CA GLN A 19 2.07 16.52 14.56
C GLN A 19 1.58 17.35 13.36
N GLY A 20 0.49 18.12 13.47
CA GLY A 20 0.08 19.11 12.45
C GLY A 20 -0.30 18.56 11.06
N GLN A 21 -0.11 17.27 10.80
CA GLN A 21 -0.36 16.63 9.50
C GLN A 21 -1.85 16.66 9.10
N TRP A 22 -2.75 16.83 10.06
CA TRP A 22 -4.19 16.96 9.81
C TRP A 22 -4.59 18.36 9.31
N GLU A 23 -3.81 19.38 9.63
CA GLU A 23 -4.01 20.75 9.14
C GLU A 23 -3.56 20.86 7.68
N VAL A 24 -2.48 20.16 7.31
CA VAL A 24 -1.91 20.16 5.95
C VAL A 24 -2.76 19.34 4.96
N ALA A 25 -3.39 18.25 5.41
CA ALA A 25 -4.21 17.38 4.56
C ALA A 25 -5.48 16.90 5.30
N PRO A 26 -6.49 17.75 5.48
CA PRO A 26 -7.66 17.43 6.31
C PRO A 26 -8.53 16.31 5.74
N HIS A 27 -8.62 16.15 4.41
CA HIS A 27 -9.53 15.17 3.81
C HIS A 27 -9.12 13.71 4.07
N PRO A 28 -7.86 13.28 3.84
CA PRO A 28 -7.41 11.94 4.23
C PRO A 28 -7.65 11.62 5.71
N TRP A 29 -7.44 12.60 6.59
CA TRP A 29 -7.68 12.44 8.02
C TRP A 29 -9.16 12.26 8.36
N ASN A 30 -10.04 13.03 7.74
CA ASN A 30 -11.48 12.86 7.93
C ASN A 30 -11.97 11.52 7.39
N VAL A 31 -11.43 11.03 6.26
CA VAL A 31 -11.73 9.67 5.78
C VAL A 31 -11.35 8.62 6.83
N LEU A 32 -10.14 8.69 7.38
CA LEU A 32 -9.68 7.75 8.41
C LEU A 32 -10.54 7.83 9.68
N LYS A 33 -10.89 9.04 10.12
CA LYS A 33 -11.78 9.27 11.27
C LYS A 33 -13.13 8.55 11.08
N GLY A 34 -13.73 8.71 9.91
CA GLY A 34 -14.98 8.04 9.55
C GLY A 34 -14.87 6.52 9.54
N LEU A 35 -13.78 5.97 8.97
CA LEU A 35 -13.55 4.52 8.93
C LEU A 35 -13.27 3.92 10.31
N VAL A 36 -12.52 4.61 11.17
CA VAL A 36 -12.32 4.19 12.58
C VAL A 36 -13.66 4.17 13.32
N ALA A 37 -14.49 5.20 13.15
CA ALA A 37 -15.83 5.23 13.75
C ALA A 37 -16.71 4.08 13.22
N ALA A 38 -16.67 3.80 11.91
CA ALA A 38 -17.41 2.70 11.32
C ALA A 38 -17.00 1.33 11.88
N CYS A 39 -15.70 1.14 12.20
CA CYS A 39 -15.22 -0.05 12.89
C CYS A 39 -15.98 -0.26 14.22
N PHE A 40 -16.13 0.79 15.03
CA PHE A 40 -16.88 0.73 16.28
C PHE A 40 -18.38 0.56 16.10
N VAL A 41 -18.97 1.18 15.07
CA VAL A 41 -20.37 0.94 14.68
C VAL A 41 -20.60 -0.57 14.44
N ALA A 42 -19.70 -1.22 13.71
CA ALA A 42 -19.80 -2.66 13.46
C ALA A 42 -19.57 -3.54 14.70
N GLN A 43 -19.05 -2.96 15.79
CA GLN A 43 -18.96 -3.59 17.12
C GLN A 43 -20.14 -3.22 18.04
N GLY A 44 -21.17 -2.52 17.53
CA GLY A 44 -22.38 -2.18 18.27
C GLY A 44 -22.41 -0.77 18.89
N GLN A 45 -21.38 0.06 18.71
CA GLN A 45 -21.39 1.45 19.18
C GLN A 45 -22.15 2.34 18.18
N THR A 46 -23.48 2.31 18.25
CA THR A 46 -24.36 2.98 17.28
C THR A 46 -24.30 4.51 17.34
N ASP A 47 -23.90 5.09 18.47
CA ASP A 47 -23.63 6.52 18.65
C ASP A 47 -22.54 7.03 17.68
N ARG A 48 -21.61 6.15 17.28
CA ARG A 48 -20.53 6.47 16.34
C ARG A 48 -21.01 6.77 14.91
N TRP A 49 -22.26 6.46 14.56
CA TRP A 49 -22.82 6.79 13.26
C TRP A 49 -22.76 8.28 12.93
N GLN A 50 -22.94 9.15 13.93
CA GLN A 50 -22.80 10.60 13.75
C GLN A 50 -21.39 10.98 13.28
N THR A 51 -20.36 10.28 13.76
CA THR A 51 -18.98 10.52 13.34
C THR A 51 -18.76 10.06 11.89
N VAL A 52 -19.35 8.93 11.49
CA VAL A 52 -19.28 8.42 10.11
C VAL A 52 -19.90 9.40 9.12
N THR A 53 -21.12 9.86 9.38
CA THR A 53 -21.84 10.78 8.49
C THR A 53 -21.22 12.16 8.45
N THR A 54 -20.77 12.70 9.59
CA THR A 54 -20.05 13.97 9.66
C THR A 54 -18.74 13.90 8.87
N ALA A 55 -17.96 12.83 9.04
CA ALA A 55 -16.73 12.63 8.29
C ALA A 55 -16.98 12.59 6.78
N TYR A 56 -18.01 11.84 6.33
CA TYR A 56 -18.39 11.80 4.92
C TYR A 56 -18.77 13.19 4.39
N ALA A 57 -19.60 13.95 5.12
CA ALA A 57 -19.99 15.29 4.72
C ALA A 57 -18.80 16.24 4.54
N GLN A 58 -17.74 16.08 5.34
CA GLN A 58 -16.51 16.87 5.27
C GLN A 58 -15.60 16.53 4.08
N VAL A 59 -15.78 15.36 3.46
CA VAL A 59 -14.94 14.89 2.34
C VAL A 59 -15.72 14.70 1.04
N LYS A 60 -17.06 14.74 1.09
CA LYS A 60 -17.92 14.67 -0.08
C LYS A 60 -17.61 15.85 -1.02
N GLY A 61 -17.33 15.54 -2.28
CA GLY A 61 -16.93 16.53 -3.29
C GLY A 61 -15.42 16.69 -3.47
N TYR A 62 -14.60 16.10 -2.58
CA TYR A 62 -13.14 16.09 -2.73
C TYR A 62 -12.69 14.81 -3.44
N SER A 63 -12.40 14.94 -4.73
CA SER A 63 -11.99 13.83 -5.61
C SER A 63 -10.48 13.63 -5.72
N THR A 64 -9.67 14.50 -5.09
CA THR A 64 -8.22 14.46 -5.17
C THR A 64 -7.64 13.58 -4.06
N GLY A 65 -6.79 12.62 -4.43
CA GLY A 65 -6.12 11.75 -3.47
C GLY A 65 -5.51 10.51 -4.11
N SER A 66 -4.67 9.82 -3.33
CA SER A 66 -4.07 8.55 -3.76
C SER A 66 -5.12 7.46 -4.00
N CYS A 67 -4.73 6.39 -4.69
CA CYS A 67 -5.56 5.18 -4.83
C CYS A 67 -6.08 4.65 -3.48
N LYS A 68 -5.26 4.71 -2.41
CA LYS A 68 -5.68 4.38 -1.04
C LYS A 68 -6.78 5.31 -0.53
N TYR A 69 -6.63 6.62 -0.72
CA TYR A 69 -7.65 7.59 -0.34
C TYR A 69 -8.98 7.31 -1.06
N ARG A 70 -8.95 7.13 -2.39
CA ARG A 70 -10.17 6.88 -3.17
C ARG A 70 -10.88 5.59 -2.76
N ALA A 71 -10.12 4.52 -2.48
CA ALA A 71 -10.69 3.27 -1.98
C ALA A 71 -11.33 3.45 -0.60
N ALA A 72 -10.64 4.13 0.32
CA ALA A 72 -11.13 4.43 1.66
C ALA A 72 -12.37 5.34 1.64
N PHE A 73 -12.37 6.36 0.78
CA PHE A 73 -13.51 7.27 0.57
C PHE A 73 -14.75 6.50 0.11
N ARG A 74 -14.62 5.58 -0.87
CA ARG A 74 -15.76 4.77 -1.35
C ARG A 74 -16.39 3.94 -0.23
N VAL A 75 -15.58 3.32 0.63
CA VAL A 75 -16.09 2.58 1.78
C VAL A 75 -16.83 3.50 2.75
N LEU A 76 -16.27 4.68 3.04
CA LEU A 76 -16.92 5.67 3.91
C LEU A 76 -18.24 6.17 3.29
N GLU A 77 -18.26 6.44 1.99
CA GLU A 77 -19.45 6.86 1.24
C GLU A 77 -20.55 5.81 1.31
N GLU A 78 -20.24 4.55 1.00
CA GLU A 78 -21.22 3.46 1.05
C GLU A 78 -21.83 3.31 2.44
N LEU A 79 -21.02 3.41 3.50
CA LEU A 79 -21.48 3.33 4.88
C LEU A 79 -22.36 4.52 5.28
N ALA A 80 -21.96 5.75 4.92
CA ALA A 80 -22.75 6.94 5.20
C ALA A 80 -24.09 6.93 4.45
N LEU A 81 -24.08 6.55 3.16
CA LEU A 81 -25.29 6.42 2.35
C LEU A 81 -26.18 5.26 2.81
N PHE A 82 -25.60 4.16 3.29
CA PHE A 82 -26.35 3.09 3.94
C PHE A 82 -27.08 3.62 5.17
N ARG A 83 -26.39 4.36 6.06
CA ARG A 83 -27.00 4.92 7.27
C ARG A 83 -28.13 5.90 6.96
N ILE A 84 -27.96 6.74 5.94
CA ILE A 84 -29.01 7.68 5.51
C ILE A 84 -30.26 6.93 5.03
N ARG A 85 -30.09 5.85 4.26
CA ARG A 85 -31.21 5.04 3.74
C ARG A 85 -31.80 4.09 4.78
N HIS A 86 -31.02 3.70 5.78
CA HIS A 86 -31.40 2.74 6.82
C HIS A 86 -31.01 3.29 8.20
N PRO A 87 -31.79 4.23 8.76
CA PRO A 87 -31.50 4.85 10.07
C PRO A 87 -31.50 3.87 11.25
N ASP A 88 -31.99 2.64 11.09
CA ASP A 88 -31.90 1.58 12.11
C ASP A 88 -31.09 0.37 11.61
N GLY A 89 -30.48 0.49 10.44
CA GLY A 89 -29.68 -0.55 9.82
C GLY A 89 -28.43 -0.87 10.64
N LYS A 90 -28.11 -2.17 10.71
CA LYS A 90 -26.89 -2.68 11.35
C LYS A 90 -25.87 -3.05 10.27
N VAL A 91 -24.61 -2.73 10.52
CA VAL A 91 -23.48 -3.14 9.66
C VAL A 91 -22.66 -4.17 10.42
N VAL A 92 -22.28 -5.24 9.72
CA VAL A 92 -21.31 -6.21 10.21
C VAL A 92 -20.22 -6.33 9.17
N PHE A 93 -18.96 -6.20 9.57
CA PHE A 93 -17.86 -6.48 8.65
C PHE A 93 -17.65 -7.99 8.53
N GLY A 94 -17.60 -8.48 7.30
CA GLY A 94 -17.17 -9.85 6.98
C GLY A 94 -15.64 -9.97 7.01
N ALA A 95 -15.12 -11.18 6.82
CA ALA A 95 -13.74 -11.30 6.36
C ALA A 95 -13.66 -10.69 4.96
N ALA A 96 -12.65 -9.87 4.68
CA ALA A 96 -12.44 -9.39 3.33
C ALA A 96 -12.14 -10.63 2.44
N PRO A 97 -12.84 -10.81 1.30
CA PRO A 97 -12.41 -11.79 0.31
C PRO A 97 -10.98 -11.47 -0.13
N ALA A 98 -10.27 -12.46 -0.68
CA ALA A 98 -8.90 -12.26 -1.18
C ALA A 98 -8.83 -10.99 -2.06
N GLY A 99 -7.95 -10.08 -1.64
CA GLY A 99 -8.16 -8.64 -1.73
C GLY A 99 -8.20 -8.06 -3.14
N ARG A 100 -9.20 -7.22 -3.41
CA ARG A 100 -9.07 -6.18 -4.44
C ARG A 100 -8.06 -5.15 -3.92
N ASN A 101 -6.93 -5.00 -4.59
CA ASN A 101 -5.91 -4.03 -4.20
C ASN A 101 -6.46 -2.60 -4.33
N ALA A 102 -6.22 -1.76 -3.32
CA ALA A 102 -6.62 -0.35 -3.37
C ALA A 102 -5.86 0.40 -4.47
N CYS A 103 -4.60 0.02 -4.70
CA CYS A 103 -3.73 0.55 -5.73
C CYS A 103 -3.41 -0.54 -6.76
N PRO A 104 -3.30 -0.19 -8.05
CA PRO A 104 -2.82 -1.13 -9.06
C PRO A 104 -1.40 -1.57 -8.72
N ASN A 105 -1.13 -2.86 -8.86
CA ASN A 105 0.22 -3.39 -8.70
C ASN A 105 1.06 -3.06 -9.92
N GLY A 106 2.35 -2.80 -9.72
CA GLY A 106 3.30 -2.52 -10.78
C GLY A 106 4.59 -1.95 -10.25
N ILE A 107 5.67 -2.19 -11.00
CA ILE A 107 6.93 -1.45 -10.87
C ILE A 107 6.74 -0.15 -11.63
N THR A 108 6.93 0.98 -10.96
CA THR A 108 6.67 2.32 -11.52
C THR A 108 7.94 3.11 -11.77
N ASP A 109 9.04 2.77 -11.10
CA ASP A 109 10.31 3.48 -11.25
C ASP A 109 11.52 2.58 -10.91
N HIS A 110 12.72 2.99 -11.31
CA HIS A 110 13.97 2.27 -11.06
C HIS A 110 15.19 3.21 -11.12
N SER A 111 16.29 2.80 -10.48
CA SER A 111 17.46 3.67 -10.33
C SER A 111 18.24 3.96 -11.63
N SER A 112 18.31 2.98 -12.53
CA SER A 112 19.12 3.06 -13.76
C SER A 112 18.76 1.96 -14.75
N THR A 113 18.92 2.24 -16.05
CA THR A 113 18.85 1.23 -17.13
C THR A 113 20.14 0.44 -17.31
N THR A 114 21.20 0.81 -16.58
CA THR A 114 22.50 0.12 -16.54
C THR A 114 22.85 -0.22 -15.10
N VAL A 115 23.25 -1.46 -14.86
CA VAL A 115 23.68 -1.94 -13.53
C VAL A 115 25.03 -2.61 -13.62
N TYR A 116 25.79 -2.57 -12.54
CA TYR A 116 27.11 -3.20 -12.44
C TYR A 116 27.01 -4.45 -11.57
N GLN A 117 27.70 -5.52 -11.97
CA GLN A 117 27.92 -6.69 -11.12
C GLN A 117 28.47 -6.24 -9.75
N GLY A 118 27.89 -6.74 -8.65
CA GLY A 118 28.26 -6.35 -7.29
C GLY A 118 27.82 -4.95 -6.85
N GLY A 119 27.08 -4.23 -7.71
CA GLY A 119 26.55 -2.90 -7.40
C GLY A 119 25.11 -2.92 -6.88
N ASP A 120 24.61 -1.72 -6.59
CA ASP A 120 23.25 -1.51 -6.10
C ASP A 120 22.28 -1.15 -7.22
N PHE A 121 21.06 -1.63 -7.09
CA PHE A 121 19.93 -1.30 -7.95
C PHE A 121 18.70 -1.12 -7.08
N PHE A 122 17.79 -0.20 -7.41
CA PHE A 122 16.49 -0.17 -6.73
C PHE A 122 15.35 -0.13 -7.73
N ILE A 123 14.22 -0.67 -7.30
CA ILE A 123 12.92 -0.53 -7.96
C ILE A 123 11.93 0.12 -7.02
N SER A 124 11.03 0.93 -7.57
CA SER A 124 9.92 1.51 -6.82
C SER A 124 8.59 1.08 -7.42
N GLY A 125 7.58 0.88 -6.58
CA GLY A 125 6.27 0.49 -7.06
C GLY A 125 5.26 0.10 -5.98
N THR A 126 4.26 -0.65 -6.41
CA THR A 126 3.18 -1.19 -5.58
C THR A 126 3.07 -2.68 -5.84
N TRP A 127 3.17 -3.51 -4.81
CA TRP A 127 3.04 -4.97 -4.93
C TRP A 127 2.55 -5.61 -3.63
N PRO A 128 1.94 -6.80 -3.69
CA PRO A 128 1.70 -7.61 -2.50
C PRO A 128 3.01 -8.12 -1.90
N VAL A 129 3.04 -8.32 -0.59
CA VAL A 129 4.14 -9.01 0.12
C VAL A 129 3.67 -10.39 0.57
N PRO A 130 4.57 -11.40 0.66
CA PRO A 130 6.00 -11.36 0.33
C PRO A 130 6.30 -11.36 -1.17
N VAL A 131 7.51 -10.95 -1.54
CA VAL A 131 7.97 -10.88 -2.94
C VAL A 131 9.43 -11.33 -3.05
N SER A 132 9.82 -11.86 -4.21
CA SER A 132 11.20 -12.14 -4.58
C SER A 132 11.57 -11.37 -5.85
N VAL A 133 12.81 -10.91 -5.94
CA VAL A 133 13.35 -10.20 -7.11
C VAL A 133 14.07 -11.17 -8.04
N TYR A 134 13.89 -10.98 -9.33
CA TYR A 134 14.52 -11.78 -10.37
C TYR A 134 15.16 -10.91 -11.44
N PHE A 135 16.35 -11.32 -11.88
CA PHE A 135 16.96 -10.89 -13.14
C PHE A 135 16.85 -12.06 -14.12
N ASN A 136 16.08 -11.87 -15.20
CA ASN A 136 15.58 -12.92 -16.06
C ASN A 136 14.84 -14.00 -15.24
N ASN A 137 15.45 -15.17 -15.06
CA ASN A 137 14.93 -16.29 -14.28
C ASN A 137 15.76 -16.59 -13.02
N ARG A 138 16.77 -15.79 -12.72
CA ARG A 138 17.60 -15.95 -11.52
C ARG A 138 17.04 -15.10 -10.40
N LYS A 139 16.70 -15.74 -9.27
CA LYS A 139 16.37 -15.04 -8.02
C LYS A 139 17.62 -14.34 -7.50
N VAL A 140 17.49 -13.08 -7.12
CA VAL A 140 18.59 -12.27 -6.59
C VAL A 140 18.32 -11.84 -5.14
N PRO A 141 19.36 -11.64 -4.33
CA PRO A 141 19.20 -11.08 -2.99
C PRO A 141 18.66 -9.65 -3.08
N PHE A 142 17.88 -9.26 -2.08
CA PHE A 142 17.39 -7.90 -1.91
C PHE A 142 17.23 -7.64 -0.42
N GLN A 143 17.38 -6.39 -0.01
CA GLN A 143 17.12 -6.00 1.36
C GLN A 143 15.64 -5.68 1.47
N ALA A 144 14.88 -6.55 2.14
CA ALA A 144 13.50 -6.23 2.49
C ALA A 144 13.53 -5.02 3.42
N GLY A 145 12.81 -3.93 3.05
CA GLY A 145 12.62 -2.78 3.93
C GLY A 145 11.94 -3.16 5.26
N ASP A 146 11.77 -2.19 6.17
CA ASP A 146 11.21 -2.42 7.50
C ASP A 146 9.96 -3.31 7.39
N PRO A 147 9.91 -4.47 8.08
CA PRO A 147 8.75 -5.34 8.07
C PRO A 147 7.48 -4.69 8.63
N ASN A 148 7.51 -3.45 9.13
CA ASN A 148 6.35 -2.60 9.44
C ASN A 148 5.88 -1.73 8.27
N ASP A 149 6.70 -1.52 7.23
CA ASP A 149 6.36 -0.85 5.97
C ASP A 149 5.53 -1.73 5.03
N ARG A 150 4.66 -2.60 5.59
CA ARG A 150 3.79 -3.58 4.88
C ARG A 150 2.70 -2.94 4.01
N CYS A 151 2.91 -1.73 3.53
CA CYS A 151 1.96 -0.90 2.81
C CYS A 151 2.61 -0.36 1.52
N CYS A 152 2.96 -1.24 0.60
CA CYS A 152 3.60 -0.97 -0.69
C CYS A 152 2.74 -0.08 -1.62
N HIS A 153 2.64 1.21 -1.34
CA HIS A 153 2.36 2.21 -2.35
C HIS A 153 3.56 3.13 -2.40
N LYS A 154 4.28 3.13 -3.52
CA LYS A 154 5.62 3.73 -3.66
C LYS A 154 6.66 3.10 -2.73
N GLY A 155 6.58 1.79 -2.53
CA GLY A 155 7.64 1.06 -1.81
C GLY A 155 8.90 1.06 -2.65
N ILE A 156 10.06 1.28 -2.02
CA ILE A 156 11.38 1.18 -2.64
C ILE A 156 12.00 -0.15 -2.21
N LEU A 157 12.51 -0.91 -3.18
CA LEU A 157 13.18 -2.17 -2.95
C LEU A 157 14.63 -2.08 -3.42
N PRO A 158 15.60 -1.94 -2.51
CA PRO A 158 17.01 -2.05 -2.84
C PRO A 158 17.38 -3.51 -3.12
N VAL A 159 18.15 -3.70 -4.18
CA VAL A 159 18.53 -4.99 -4.77
C VAL A 159 20.03 -4.99 -4.98
N GLU A 160 20.68 -6.03 -4.47
CA GLU A 160 22.11 -6.25 -4.69
C GLU A 160 22.28 -7.03 -6.00
N VAL A 161 23.00 -6.45 -6.96
CA VAL A 161 23.25 -7.09 -8.25
C VAL A 161 24.33 -8.15 -8.05
N PRO A 162 24.07 -9.45 -8.27
CA PRO A 162 25.07 -10.48 -8.03
C PRO A 162 26.35 -10.24 -8.83
N ALA A 163 27.51 -10.46 -8.21
CA ALA A 163 28.82 -10.29 -8.85
C ALA A 163 29.01 -11.23 -10.07
N ASP A 164 28.28 -12.34 -10.10
CA ASP A 164 28.30 -13.37 -11.14
C ASP A 164 27.08 -13.31 -12.07
N LEU A 165 26.30 -12.21 -12.05
CA LEU A 165 25.15 -12.05 -12.93
C LEU A 165 25.61 -11.96 -14.40
N PRO A 166 25.02 -12.69 -15.36
CA PRO A 166 25.44 -12.62 -16.76
C PRO A 166 25.42 -11.20 -17.32
N LEU A 167 26.45 -10.85 -18.08
CA LEU A 167 26.56 -9.55 -18.76
C LEU A 167 25.53 -9.43 -19.89
N GLY A 168 25.15 -8.19 -20.20
CA GLY A 168 24.18 -7.88 -21.25
C GLY A 168 22.77 -7.62 -20.70
N LYS A 169 21.74 -7.82 -21.53
CA LYS A 169 20.36 -7.45 -21.17
C LYS A 169 19.77 -8.43 -20.16
N ALA A 170 19.18 -7.91 -19.10
CA ALA A 170 18.45 -8.66 -18.09
C ALA A 170 17.08 -8.03 -17.80
N GLN A 171 16.03 -8.82 -17.89
CA GLN A 171 14.67 -8.41 -17.53
C GLN A 171 14.49 -8.50 -16.02
N VAL A 172 14.21 -7.38 -15.37
CA VAL A 172 13.87 -7.37 -13.94
C VAL A 172 12.41 -7.79 -13.77
N SER A 173 12.13 -8.65 -12.79
CA SER A 173 10.74 -8.96 -12.40
C SER A 173 10.61 -9.18 -10.91
N LEU A 174 9.43 -8.87 -10.39
CA LEU A 174 8.98 -9.25 -9.06
C LEU A 174 8.05 -10.45 -9.16
N ARG A 175 8.25 -11.45 -8.30
CA ARG A 175 7.37 -12.63 -8.24
C ARG A 175 6.91 -12.89 -6.82
N GLY A 176 5.63 -13.14 -6.65
CA GLY A 176 5.05 -13.56 -5.37
C GLY A 176 5.42 -15.00 -5.04
N ASP A 177 5.39 -15.33 -3.75
CA ASP A 177 5.58 -16.71 -3.29
C ASP A 177 4.60 -17.67 -3.97
N GLY A 178 5.07 -18.87 -4.31
CA GLY A 178 4.27 -19.86 -5.04
C GLY A 178 3.83 -19.41 -6.44
N ASN A 179 4.47 -18.40 -7.03
CA ASN A 179 4.08 -17.76 -8.30
C ASN A 179 2.68 -17.15 -8.30
N ALA A 180 2.19 -16.68 -7.14
CA ALA A 180 0.86 -16.09 -7.02
C ALA A 180 0.65 -14.85 -7.93
N PHE A 181 1.75 -14.16 -8.27
CA PHE A 181 1.76 -13.06 -9.24
C PHE A 181 3.16 -12.88 -9.85
N ARG A 182 3.21 -12.20 -10.99
CA ARG A 182 4.43 -11.69 -11.62
C ARG A 182 4.21 -10.23 -12.03
N LEU A 183 5.17 -9.37 -11.73
CA LEU A 183 5.24 -8.00 -12.23
C LEU A 183 6.51 -7.84 -13.03
N ASP A 184 6.37 -7.51 -14.31
CA ASP A 184 7.50 -7.21 -15.17
C ASP A 184 7.98 -5.78 -14.90
N GLY A 185 9.29 -5.63 -14.77
CA GLY A 185 9.97 -4.37 -14.53
C GLY A 185 10.75 -3.88 -15.75
N PRO A 186 11.80 -3.07 -15.54
CA PRO A 186 12.66 -2.63 -16.64
C PRO A 186 13.53 -3.78 -17.18
N THR A 187 13.92 -3.67 -18.45
CA THR A 187 15.12 -4.36 -18.95
C THR A 187 16.33 -3.48 -18.63
N VAL A 188 17.33 -4.04 -17.95
CA VAL A 188 18.60 -3.36 -17.64
C VAL A 188 19.76 -3.98 -18.39
N THR A 189 20.83 -3.22 -18.60
CA THR A 189 22.11 -3.72 -19.13
C THR A 189 23.07 -3.97 -17.98
N VAL A 190 23.51 -5.22 -17.82
CA VAL A 190 24.46 -5.66 -16.80
C VAL A 190 25.89 -5.53 -17.34
N LEU A 191 26.71 -4.76 -16.64
CA LEU A 191 28.12 -4.52 -16.96
C LEU A 191 29.03 -5.06 -15.85
N ARG A 192 30.32 -5.24 -16.16
CA ARG A 192 31.35 -5.55 -15.17
C ARG A 192 31.52 -4.38 -14.20
N PRO A 193 32.00 -4.61 -12.96
CA PRO A 193 32.29 -3.53 -12.03
C PRO A 193 33.16 -2.48 -12.72
N GLN A 194 32.88 -1.20 -12.51
CA GLN A 194 33.81 -0.16 -12.93
C GLN A 194 35.11 -0.39 -12.16
N SER A 195 36.18 -0.75 -12.85
CA SER A 195 37.52 -0.70 -12.29
C SER A 195 37.81 0.77 -11.96
N SER A 196 37.89 1.10 -10.68
CA SER A 196 38.36 2.41 -10.24
C SER A 196 39.74 2.66 -10.86
N PRO A 197 39.97 3.84 -11.46
CA PRO A 197 41.29 4.22 -11.97
C PRO A 197 42.33 4.32 -10.85
#